data_AF-A0A815GD75-F1
#
_entry.id   AF-A0A815GD75-F1
#
_cell.length_a   1.000
_cell.length_b   1.000
_cell.length_c   1.000
_cell.angle_alpha   90.00
_cell.angle_beta   90.00
_cell.angle_gamma   90.00
#
_symmetry.space_group_name_H-M   'P 1'
#
loop_
_entity.id
_entity.type
_entity.pdbx_description
1 polymer ?
#
loop_
_entity_poly.entity_id
_entity_poly.type
_entity_poly.pdbx_seq_one_letter_code
_entity_poly.pdbx_strand_id
1 'polypeptide(L)'
;MGKGDMDVSDDEINGDSSTDNEGEYDDNEEVDDESHQQDDDEQSEDEMLLETSYQEEQAMEQLSAVFKLLKINPVHDKLNTRSIRSKIDEVYTYLHGLCDILEGKSAQANNPNPHGLLVQESNDLLTGLKDLFNESDVSEQIRLLTIAPKEWGHEKVRKWFGSTQHQARQSLILWQNEGVLAFPQYFKGNTSISNDTITSIINFYREDGVSRVSSNSKDTIQINHNTVPIRYMEMSVLDAFRIFDERFPGLVGRTTFYSSRPRDENASGYYRTSRIFLAKILCDLFPMRVIASFIFAIFAYRLTDFQRSINRFLIFFLTIFINSIFGSAVCFFISACIPVFAVVLTAVILCFIMMMALSDFLVDLENINLKFCLSNNTHICPMTGEKVLTERNIPHNTNWDIWKNLLFISIMALVFFIMTYIRLL
;
A
#
# COMPACT_ATOMS: atom_id res chain seq x y z
N MET A 1 22.21 23.83 65.68
CA MET A 1 22.61 24.76 64.60
C MET A 1 21.60 24.65 63.47
N GLY A 2 21.04 25.71 62.88
CA GLY A 2 21.23 27.13 63.18
C GLY A 2 21.23 28.00 61.92
N LYS A 3 20.04 28.43 61.50
CA LYS A 3 19.65 29.52 60.56
C LYS A 3 18.15 29.25 60.26
N GLY A 4 17.18 30.12 60.58
CA GLY A 4 17.21 31.59 60.67
C GLY A 4 16.53 32.13 59.42
N ASP A 5 15.20 32.13 59.35
CA ASP A 5 14.25 33.14 59.88
C ASP A 5 14.14 34.35 58.91
N MET A 6 13.00 34.46 58.19
CA MET A 6 11.92 35.47 58.34
C MET A 6 12.27 36.82 57.64
N ASP A 7 11.38 37.52 56.93
CA ASP A 7 9.97 37.85 57.26
C ASP A 7 9.16 38.35 56.02
N VAL A 8 7.82 38.10 56.01
CA VAL A 8 6.68 39.06 55.79
C VAL A 8 6.54 39.83 54.44
N SER A 9 5.35 40.01 53.82
CA SER A 9 3.97 39.51 54.06
C SER A 9 3.05 39.69 52.83
N ASP A 10 1.82 39.17 52.94
CA ASP A 10 0.72 39.12 51.97
C ASP A 10 0.02 40.47 51.65
N ASP A 11 -0.83 40.46 50.61
CA ASP A 11 -2.15 41.12 50.64
C ASP A 11 -3.14 40.44 49.65
N GLU A 12 -4.44 40.57 49.92
CA GLU A 12 -5.53 39.66 49.49
C GLU A 12 -6.16 39.92 48.09
N ILE A 13 -6.96 38.95 47.56
CA ILE A 13 -8.44 39.07 47.32
C ILE A 13 -9.02 37.88 46.51
N ASN A 14 -9.80 37.05 47.23
CA ASN A 14 -11.08 36.33 46.95
C ASN A 14 -11.55 35.77 45.57
N GLY A 15 -12.21 34.59 45.67
CA GLY A 15 -13.25 34.03 44.76
C GLY A 15 -12.81 32.75 44.02
N ASP A 16 -13.14 31.49 44.38
CA ASP A 16 -14.42 30.86 44.80
C ASP A 16 -15.49 30.92 43.68
N SER A 17 -16.18 29.85 43.24
CA SER A 17 -16.35 28.43 43.65
C SER A 17 -16.44 27.53 42.37
N SER A 18 -15.99 26.27 42.29
CA SER A 18 -16.44 25.02 42.96
C SER A 18 -17.90 24.62 42.73
N THR A 19 -18.11 23.43 42.13
CA THR A 19 -18.92 22.23 42.54
C THR A 19 -19.24 21.38 41.29
N ASP A 20 -18.84 20.09 41.14
CA ASP A 20 -19.15 18.86 41.92
C ASP A 20 -20.58 18.33 41.59
N ASN A 21 -20.92 17.03 41.51
CA ASN A 21 -20.25 15.75 41.82
C ASN A 21 -20.84 14.61 40.90
N GLU A 22 -20.23 13.44 40.66
CA GLU A 22 -20.32 12.14 41.42
C GLU A 22 -21.73 11.82 42.02
N GLY A 23 -22.31 10.62 42.05
CA GLY A 23 -22.02 9.22 41.64
C GLY A 23 -23.35 8.43 41.75
N GLU A 24 -23.52 7.14 42.09
CA GLU A 24 -22.70 5.90 42.19
C GLU A 24 -23.66 4.68 42.44
N TYR A 25 -23.24 3.41 42.25
CA TYR A 25 -23.96 2.14 42.62
C TYR A 25 -25.29 1.81 41.87
N ASP A 26 -25.80 0.56 41.80
CA ASP A 26 -25.48 -0.71 42.50
C ASP A 26 -25.78 -2.00 41.68
N ASP A 27 -25.56 -3.17 42.32
CA ASP A 27 -25.38 -4.55 41.84
C ASP A 27 -26.62 -5.46 41.48
N ASN A 28 -26.32 -6.53 40.71
CA ASN A 28 -26.89 -7.92 40.68
C ASN A 28 -28.40 -8.24 40.47
N GLU A 29 -28.72 -9.12 39.49
CA GLU A 29 -29.08 -10.55 39.66
C GLU A 29 -29.47 -11.27 38.32
N GLU A 30 -29.20 -12.58 38.20
CA GLU A 30 -29.52 -13.45 37.04
C GLU A 30 -30.80 -14.28 37.27
N VAL A 31 -31.68 -14.44 36.25
CA VAL A 31 -32.53 -15.65 36.03
C VAL A 31 -32.83 -15.81 34.53
N ASP A 32 -32.72 -17.04 34.00
CA ASP A 32 -33.07 -17.44 32.63
C ASP A 32 -34.60 -17.58 32.40
N ASP A 33 -35.10 -17.32 31.19
CA ASP A 33 -35.63 -18.37 30.28
C ASP A 33 -36.08 -17.82 28.90
N GLU A 34 -36.20 -18.71 27.90
CA GLU A 34 -36.44 -18.38 26.48
C GLU A 34 -37.90 -17.98 26.13
N SER A 35 -38.09 -17.09 25.14
CA SER A 35 -38.81 -17.37 23.86
C SER A 35 -39.60 -16.19 23.23
N HIS A 36 -39.73 -16.29 21.89
CA HIS A 36 -40.67 -15.62 20.96
C HIS A 36 -40.46 -14.16 20.51
N GLN A 37 -40.16 -14.05 19.20
CA GLN A 37 -40.26 -12.85 18.37
C GLN A 37 -41.70 -12.62 17.91
N GLN A 38 -42.22 -11.39 18.10
CA GLN A 38 -43.05 -10.64 17.15
C GLN A 38 -43.18 -9.19 17.65
N ASP A 39 -43.65 -8.27 16.79
CA ASP A 39 -43.99 -6.85 17.06
C ASP A 39 -42.95 -5.74 16.71
N ASP A 40 -42.20 -5.88 15.60
CA ASP A 40 -41.38 -4.80 15.01
C ASP A 40 -41.99 -4.15 13.72
N ASP A 41 -43.08 -4.68 13.16
CA ASP A 41 -43.54 -4.32 11.79
C ASP A 41 -44.40 -3.03 11.70
N GLU A 42 -45.17 -2.67 12.73
CA GLU A 42 -46.15 -1.55 12.67
C GLU A 42 -45.52 -0.15 12.61
N GLN A 43 -44.22 0.01 12.92
CA GLN A 43 -43.56 1.32 12.89
C GLN A 43 -43.00 1.70 11.52
N SER A 44 -43.10 0.81 10.52
CA SER A 44 -42.51 0.99 9.18
C SER A 44 -43.46 1.62 8.14
N GLU A 45 -44.78 1.47 8.29
CA GLU A 45 -45.74 1.96 7.29
C GLU A 45 -45.96 3.48 7.37
N ASP A 46 -46.01 4.05 8.57
CA ASP A 46 -46.19 5.50 8.79
C ASP A 46 -44.99 6.32 8.28
N GLU A 47 -43.76 5.81 8.43
CA GLU A 47 -42.55 6.48 7.95
C GLU A 47 -42.47 6.47 6.40
N MET A 48 -42.90 5.37 5.77
CA MET A 48 -42.98 5.22 4.31
C MET A 48 -44.05 6.13 3.67
N LEU A 49 -45.19 6.32 4.34
CA LEU A 49 -46.25 7.24 3.90
C LEU A 49 -45.80 8.72 4.00
N LEU A 50 -44.97 9.05 5.00
CA LEU A 50 -44.42 10.40 5.14
C LEU A 50 -43.46 10.71 3.98
N GLU A 51 -42.54 9.80 3.64
CA GLU A 51 -41.56 9.97 2.56
C GLU A 51 -42.22 10.11 1.17
N THR A 52 -43.26 9.32 0.88
CA THR A 52 -43.99 9.44 -0.40
C THR A 52 -44.72 10.78 -0.53
N SER A 53 -45.32 11.30 0.54
CA SER A 53 -45.98 12.61 0.50
C SER A 53 -45.01 13.77 0.21
N TYR A 54 -43.79 13.70 0.75
CA TYR A 54 -42.75 14.70 0.55
C TYR A 54 -42.21 14.70 -0.89
N GLN A 55 -42.04 13.52 -1.49
CA GLN A 55 -41.63 13.37 -2.89
C GLN A 55 -42.65 13.98 -3.88
N GLU A 56 -43.95 13.77 -3.66
CA GLU A 56 -45.00 14.33 -4.53
C GLU A 56 -45.05 15.87 -4.46
N GLU A 57 -44.89 16.46 -3.28
CA GLU A 57 -44.90 17.91 -3.10
C GLU A 57 -43.69 18.58 -3.77
N GLN A 58 -42.49 17.98 -3.63
CA GLN A 58 -41.28 18.45 -4.28
C GLN A 58 -41.35 18.36 -5.83
N ALA A 59 -41.94 17.29 -6.37
CA ALA A 59 -42.16 17.15 -7.81
C ALA A 59 -43.14 18.20 -8.37
N MET A 60 -44.21 18.50 -7.63
CA MET A 60 -45.17 19.55 -7.99
C MET A 60 -44.56 20.96 -7.95
N GLU A 61 -43.67 21.24 -7.00
CA GLU A 61 -42.94 22.51 -6.95
C GLU A 61 -42.08 22.72 -8.21
N GLN A 62 -41.28 21.71 -8.60
CA GLN A 62 -40.47 21.78 -9.81
C GLN A 62 -41.30 21.90 -11.10
N LEU A 63 -42.42 21.17 -11.19
CA LEU A 63 -43.35 21.28 -12.33
C LEU A 63 -43.94 22.70 -12.43
N SER A 64 -44.28 23.32 -11.30
CA SER A 64 -44.79 24.69 -11.25
C SER A 64 -43.75 25.72 -11.69
N ALA A 65 -42.47 25.51 -11.36
CA ALA A 65 -41.36 26.36 -11.79
C ALA A 65 -41.15 26.30 -13.31
N VAL A 66 -41.25 25.10 -13.90
CA VAL A 66 -41.17 24.90 -15.36
C VAL A 66 -42.35 25.58 -16.08
N PHE A 67 -43.58 25.44 -15.58
CA PHE A 67 -44.74 26.14 -16.15
C PHE A 67 -44.62 27.66 -16.06
N LYS A 68 -44.07 28.19 -14.96
CA LYS A 68 -43.79 29.63 -14.79
C LYS A 68 -42.75 30.14 -15.79
N LEU A 69 -41.69 29.37 -16.05
CA LEU A 69 -40.68 29.69 -17.07
C LEU A 69 -41.27 29.71 -18.49
N LEU A 70 -42.16 28.76 -18.80
CA LEU A 70 -42.86 28.66 -20.09
C LEU A 70 -44.07 29.60 -20.24
N LYS A 71 -44.37 30.45 -19.23
CA LYS A 71 -45.53 31.36 -19.16
C LYS A 71 -46.90 30.66 -19.28
N ILE A 72 -47.00 29.41 -18.83
CA ILE A 72 -48.26 28.65 -18.78
C ILE A 72 -48.88 28.82 -17.38
N ASN A 73 -50.20 28.98 -17.30
CA ASN A 73 -50.88 29.18 -16.02
C ASN A 73 -50.66 27.97 -15.07
N PRO A 74 -50.36 28.20 -13.78
CA PRO A 74 -50.09 27.13 -12.82
C PRO A 74 -51.30 26.19 -12.59
N VAL A 75 -51.04 25.02 -12.03
CA VAL A 75 -52.08 24.06 -11.61
C VAL A 75 -52.43 24.35 -10.15
N HIS A 76 -53.68 24.72 -9.87
CA HIS A 76 -54.15 25.05 -8.52
C HIS A 76 -54.81 23.89 -7.78
N ASP A 77 -55.02 22.74 -8.43
CA ASP A 77 -55.80 21.63 -7.89
C ASP A 77 -55.00 20.33 -7.95
N LYS A 78 -54.64 19.75 -6.79
CA LYS A 78 -53.68 18.64 -6.67
C LYS A 78 -54.20 17.28 -7.17
N LEU A 79 -55.49 17.14 -7.46
CA LEU A 79 -56.16 15.82 -7.58
C LEU A 79 -56.67 15.43 -8.98
N ASN A 80 -56.46 16.24 -10.03
CA ASN A 80 -57.00 15.95 -11.37
C ASN A 80 -55.92 15.60 -12.42
N THR A 81 -55.56 14.32 -12.47
CA THR A 81 -54.53 13.76 -13.36
C THR A 81 -54.77 14.02 -14.86
N ARG A 82 -56.03 14.16 -15.31
CA ARG A 82 -56.35 14.52 -16.70
C ARG A 82 -55.95 15.97 -17.04
N SER A 83 -56.10 16.90 -16.09
CA SER A 83 -55.74 18.30 -16.32
C SER A 83 -54.22 18.48 -16.42
N ILE A 84 -53.47 17.79 -15.57
CA ILE A 84 -52.00 17.76 -15.61
C ILE A 84 -51.51 17.18 -16.95
N ARG A 85 -52.07 16.05 -17.38
CA ARG A 85 -51.69 15.41 -18.66
C ARG A 85 -51.96 16.31 -19.87
N SER A 86 -53.11 17.00 -19.91
CA SER A 86 -53.43 17.94 -21.00
C SER A 86 -52.45 19.11 -21.09
N LYS A 87 -51.93 19.62 -19.96
CA LYS A 87 -50.91 20.68 -19.94
C LYS A 87 -49.51 20.16 -20.29
N ILE A 88 -49.21 18.91 -19.93
CA ILE A 88 -47.97 18.25 -20.37
C ILE A 88 -47.99 18.06 -21.90
N ASP A 89 -49.12 17.66 -22.50
CA ASP A 89 -49.26 17.58 -23.96
C ASP A 89 -49.10 18.96 -24.64
N GLU A 90 -49.62 20.04 -24.02
CA GLU A 90 -49.41 21.43 -24.48
C GLU A 90 -47.92 21.84 -24.44
N VAL A 91 -47.21 21.49 -23.36
CA VAL A 91 -45.75 21.67 -23.25
C VAL A 91 -44.99 20.85 -24.30
N TYR A 92 -45.35 19.58 -24.51
CA TYR A 92 -44.76 18.74 -25.57
C TYR A 92 -45.00 19.34 -26.95
N THR A 93 -46.19 19.88 -27.23
CA THR A 93 -46.50 20.52 -28.51
C THR A 93 -45.65 21.78 -28.72
N TYR A 94 -45.44 22.58 -27.66
CA TYR A 94 -44.58 23.76 -27.71
C TYR A 94 -43.09 23.42 -27.87
N LEU A 95 -42.61 22.37 -27.18
CA LEU A 95 -41.27 21.83 -27.34
C LEU A 95 -41.05 21.24 -28.73
N HIS A 96 -42.02 20.52 -29.28
CA HIS A 96 -41.94 20.00 -30.66
C HIS A 96 -41.93 21.14 -31.67
N GLY A 97 -42.73 22.20 -31.48
CA GLY A 97 -42.67 23.40 -32.30
C GLY A 97 -41.32 24.13 -32.23
N LEU A 98 -40.68 24.16 -31.05
CA LEU A 98 -39.30 24.67 -30.91
C LEU A 98 -38.27 23.75 -31.58
N CYS A 99 -38.43 22.43 -31.51
CA CYS A 99 -37.59 21.49 -32.25
C CYS A 99 -37.78 21.63 -33.77
N ASP A 100 -39.01 21.80 -34.27
CA ASP A 100 -39.29 22.02 -35.69
C ASP A 100 -38.70 23.35 -36.22
N ILE A 101 -38.60 24.37 -35.34
CA ILE A 101 -37.88 25.63 -35.60
C ILE A 101 -36.35 25.40 -35.62
N LEU A 102 -35.82 24.59 -34.71
CA LEU A 102 -34.39 24.27 -34.61
C LEU A 102 -33.89 23.30 -35.70
N GLU A 103 -34.75 22.40 -36.19
CA GLU A 103 -34.46 21.43 -37.26
C GLU A 103 -34.64 22.01 -38.69
N GLY A 104 -34.86 23.32 -38.81
CA GLY A 104 -34.61 24.04 -40.07
C GLY A 104 -35.70 23.96 -41.12
N LYS A 105 -36.97 24.12 -40.73
CA LYS A 105 -38.11 24.35 -41.67
C LYS A 105 -38.78 25.72 -41.54
N SER A 106 -37.99 26.77 -41.32
CA SER A 106 -38.42 28.15 -41.61
C SER A 106 -37.44 28.84 -42.57
N ALA A 107 -37.94 29.28 -43.71
CA ALA A 107 -37.22 30.26 -44.52
C ALA A 107 -37.19 31.61 -43.79
N GLN A 108 -36.03 32.28 -43.81
CA GLN A 108 -35.82 33.68 -43.42
C GLN A 108 -35.98 34.03 -41.92
N ALA A 109 -34.91 33.81 -41.14
CA ALA A 109 -34.64 34.57 -39.91
C ALA A 109 -33.12 34.82 -39.76
N ASN A 110 -32.74 36.08 -39.96
CA ASN A 110 -31.38 36.60 -40.12
C ASN A 110 -30.35 36.21 -39.03
N ASN A 111 -29.13 35.97 -39.49
CA ASN A 111 -27.87 35.93 -38.72
C ASN A 111 -27.75 37.00 -37.62
N PRO A 112 -27.24 36.60 -36.45
CA PRO A 112 -26.41 37.47 -35.62
C PRO A 112 -25.07 36.80 -35.26
N ASN A 113 -24.28 36.38 -36.27
CA ASN A 113 -22.91 35.92 -36.06
C ASN A 113 -21.93 36.90 -36.75
N PRO A 114 -21.09 37.66 -36.00
CA PRO A 114 -20.27 38.75 -36.58
C PRO A 114 -19.08 38.26 -37.41
N HIS A 115 -18.78 36.96 -37.39
CA HIS A 115 -17.87 36.31 -38.33
C HIS A 115 -18.61 35.12 -38.96
N GLY A 116 -18.89 35.22 -40.26
CA GLY A 116 -19.70 34.26 -41.00
C GLY A 116 -18.95 32.98 -41.35
N LEU A 117 -18.61 32.17 -40.34
CA LEU A 117 -18.09 30.82 -40.51
C LEU A 117 -19.23 29.87 -40.91
N LEU A 118 -19.08 29.12 -41.99
CA LEU A 118 -20.03 28.08 -42.37
C LEU A 118 -19.97 26.91 -41.37
N VAL A 119 -21.09 26.19 -41.25
CA VAL A 119 -21.16 24.93 -40.49
C VAL A 119 -20.15 23.91 -41.02
N GLN A 120 -19.91 23.88 -42.34
CA GLN A 120 -18.89 23.04 -42.96
C GLN A 120 -17.48 23.39 -42.48
N GLU A 121 -17.09 24.68 -42.57
CA GLU A 121 -15.79 25.17 -42.12
C GLU A 121 -15.56 24.90 -40.62
N SER A 122 -16.63 24.97 -39.82
CA SER A 122 -16.60 24.62 -38.40
C SER A 122 -16.32 23.13 -38.17
N ASN A 123 -16.92 22.24 -38.99
CA ASN A 123 -16.66 20.81 -38.94
C ASN A 123 -15.23 20.50 -39.40
N ASP A 124 -14.74 21.15 -40.46
CA ASP A 124 -13.40 20.97 -41.02
C ASP A 124 -12.30 21.37 -40.00
N LEU A 125 -12.55 22.43 -39.21
CA LEU A 125 -11.69 22.81 -38.08
C LEU A 125 -11.70 21.76 -36.95
N LEU A 126 -12.86 21.18 -36.63
CA LEU A 126 -12.98 20.16 -35.58
C LEU A 126 -12.37 18.81 -36.00
N THR A 127 -12.41 18.46 -37.29
CA THR A 127 -11.66 17.30 -37.80
C THR A 127 -10.16 17.55 -37.74
N GLY A 128 -9.68 18.71 -38.22
CA GLY A 128 -8.26 19.06 -38.15
C GLY A 128 -7.70 19.07 -36.72
N LEU A 129 -8.50 19.48 -35.73
CA LEU A 129 -8.12 19.40 -34.31
C LEU A 129 -8.00 17.95 -33.80
N LYS A 130 -8.86 17.04 -34.27
CA LYS A 130 -8.79 15.61 -33.92
C LYS A 130 -7.62 14.91 -34.58
N ASP A 131 -7.33 15.25 -35.83
CA ASP A 131 -6.18 14.73 -36.56
C ASP A 131 -4.88 15.17 -35.88
N LEU A 132 -4.76 16.47 -35.54
CA LEU A 132 -3.64 17.01 -34.76
C LEU A 132 -3.50 16.32 -33.40
N PHE A 133 -4.61 16.07 -32.68
CA PHE A 133 -4.59 15.35 -31.42
C PHE A 133 -4.02 13.91 -31.58
N ASN A 134 -4.45 13.19 -32.62
CA ASN A 134 -4.00 11.83 -32.90
C ASN A 134 -2.53 11.75 -33.33
N GLU A 135 -2.01 12.74 -34.05
CA GLU A 135 -0.61 12.80 -34.50
C GLU A 135 0.36 13.32 -33.44
N SER A 136 -0.13 14.07 -32.45
CA SER A 136 0.69 14.72 -31.42
C SER A 136 1.14 13.79 -30.27
N ASP A 137 2.19 14.19 -29.56
CA ASP A 137 2.71 13.45 -28.40
C ASP A 137 1.83 13.64 -27.14
N VAL A 138 2.05 12.82 -26.11
CA VAL A 138 1.22 12.81 -24.89
C VAL A 138 1.14 14.19 -24.19
N SER A 139 2.20 15.00 -24.24
CA SER A 139 2.22 16.35 -23.66
C SER A 139 1.33 17.31 -24.44
N GLU A 140 1.49 17.31 -25.76
CA GLU A 140 0.66 18.09 -26.68
C GLU A 140 -0.80 17.65 -26.66
N GLN A 141 -1.08 16.35 -26.58
CA GLN A 141 -2.43 15.82 -26.37
C GLN A 141 -3.09 16.40 -25.11
N ILE A 142 -2.39 16.41 -23.96
CA ILE A 142 -2.93 16.99 -22.72
C ILE A 142 -3.15 18.51 -22.87
N ARG A 143 -2.24 19.22 -23.56
CA ARG A 143 -2.40 20.65 -23.89
C ARG A 143 -3.64 20.90 -24.75
N LEU A 144 -3.85 20.12 -25.82
CA LEU A 144 -4.99 20.26 -26.73
C LEU A 144 -6.32 19.94 -26.04
N LEU A 145 -6.35 18.98 -25.11
CA LEU A 145 -7.54 18.67 -24.30
C LEU A 145 -8.00 19.85 -23.42
N THR A 146 -7.14 20.83 -23.13
CA THR A 146 -7.53 22.06 -22.40
C THR A 146 -8.37 23.04 -23.24
N ILE A 147 -8.51 22.82 -24.56
CA ILE A 147 -9.41 23.61 -25.42
C ILE A 147 -10.89 23.25 -25.15
N ALA A 148 -11.17 22.11 -24.51
CA ALA A 148 -12.54 21.67 -24.24
C ALA A 148 -13.34 22.71 -23.42
N PRO A 149 -14.66 22.87 -23.68
CA PRO A 149 -15.49 23.81 -22.91
C PRO A 149 -15.49 23.52 -21.41
N LYS A 150 -15.47 24.58 -20.59
CA LYS A 150 -15.40 24.50 -19.12
C LYS A 150 -16.55 23.70 -18.47
N GLU A 151 -17.68 23.58 -19.17
CA GLU A 151 -18.85 22.81 -18.73
C GLU A 151 -18.68 21.29 -18.93
N TRP A 152 -17.60 20.84 -19.60
CA TRP A 152 -17.39 19.43 -19.91
C TRP A 152 -16.57 18.74 -18.81
N GLY A 153 -17.23 17.87 -18.03
CA GLY A 153 -16.53 16.95 -17.15
C GLY A 153 -15.62 15.96 -17.90
N HIS A 154 -14.63 15.41 -17.20
CA HIS A 154 -13.57 14.57 -17.78
C HIS A 154 -14.08 13.42 -18.67
N GLU A 155 -15.22 12.81 -18.34
CA GLU A 155 -15.82 11.73 -19.13
C GLU A 155 -16.36 12.18 -20.50
N LYS A 156 -16.84 13.42 -20.61
CA LYS A 156 -17.31 14.01 -21.89
C LYS A 156 -16.12 14.38 -22.77
N VAL A 157 -15.08 14.98 -22.18
CA VAL A 157 -13.79 15.26 -22.83
C VAL A 157 -13.17 13.96 -23.37
N ARG A 158 -13.08 12.93 -22.52
CA ARG A 158 -12.58 11.59 -22.87
C ARG A 158 -13.31 10.99 -24.08
N LYS A 159 -14.64 11.01 -24.07
CA LYS A 159 -15.48 10.48 -25.16
C LYS A 159 -15.35 11.27 -26.46
N TRP A 160 -15.20 12.59 -26.40
CA TRP A 160 -15.15 13.42 -27.62
C TRP A 160 -13.81 13.34 -28.35
N PHE A 161 -12.70 13.36 -27.59
CA PHE A 161 -11.33 13.27 -28.13
C PHE A 161 -10.81 11.83 -28.28
N GLY A 162 -11.43 10.83 -27.63
CA GLY A 162 -10.94 9.45 -27.61
C GLY A 162 -9.74 9.23 -26.69
N SER A 163 -9.46 10.16 -25.77
CA SER A 163 -8.29 10.13 -24.89
C SER A 163 -8.44 9.16 -23.71
N THR A 164 -7.36 8.95 -22.94
CA THR A 164 -7.42 8.17 -21.70
C THR A 164 -8.11 8.96 -20.58
N GLN A 165 -8.72 8.26 -19.61
CA GLN A 165 -9.32 8.89 -18.43
C GLN A 165 -8.30 9.68 -17.60
N HIS A 166 -7.01 9.28 -17.63
CA HIS A 166 -5.94 10.02 -16.97
C HIS A 166 -5.68 11.37 -17.65
N GLN A 167 -5.44 11.36 -18.97
CA GLN A 167 -5.21 12.59 -19.75
C GLN A 167 -6.38 13.59 -19.62
N ALA A 168 -7.63 13.11 -19.72
CA ALA A 168 -8.82 13.96 -19.60
C ALA A 168 -9.05 14.53 -18.19
N ARG A 169 -8.52 13.90 -17.14
CA ARG A 169 -8.49 14.47 -15.78
C ARG A 169 -7.36 15.46 -15.62
N GLN A 170 -6.17 15.11 -16.09
CA GLN A 170 -4.97 15.94 -16.03
C GLN A 170 -5.14 17.25 -16.81
N SER A 171 -5.79 17.23 -17.97
CA SER A 171 -6.06 18.43 -18.77
C SER A 171 -7.02 19.40 -18.07
N LEU A 172 -8.03 18.91 -17.33
CA LEU A 172 -8.93 19.78 -16.56
C LEU A 172 -8.22 20.41 -15.35
N ILE A 173 -7.36 19.66 -14.66
CA ILE A 173 -6.53 20.20 -13.57
C ILE A 173 -5.57 21.27 -14.11
N LEU A 174 -4.93 21.00 -15.26
CA LEU A 174 -4.03 21.94 -15.93
C LEU A 174 -4.77 23.20 -16.39
N TRP A 175 -5.96 23.05 -16.97
CA TRP A 175 -6.82 24.17 -17.37
C TRP A 175 -7.25 25.03 -16.18
N GLN A 176 -7.59 24.41 -15.04
CA GLN A 176 -8.00 25.12 -13.82
C GLN A 176 -6.84 25.92 -13.19
N ASN A 177 -5.60 25.42 -13.31
CA ASN A 177 -4.42 26.04 -12.69
C ASN A 177 -3.71 27.05 -13.61
N GLU A 178 -3.58 26.75 -14.90
CA GLU A 178 -2.73 27.49 -15.85
C GLU A 178 -3.50 28.01 -17.09
N GLY A 179 -4.73 27.54 -17.33
CA GLY A 179 -5.61 28.01 -18.41
C GLY A 179 -5.58 27.20 -19.71
N VAL A 180 -6.21 27.76 -20.74
CA VAL A 180 -6.30 27.15 -22.08
C VAL A 180 -4.93 27.14 -22.77
N LEU A 181 -4.58 26.01 -23.38
CA LEU A 181 -3.31 25.73 -24.07
C LEU A 181 -2.05 25.82 -23.19
N ALA A 182 -2.21 25.70 -21.87
CA ALA A 182 -1.08 25.53 -20.96
C ALA A 182 -0.33 24.20 -21.20
N PHE A 183 0.99 24.23 -21.13
CA PHE A 183 1.83 23.03 -21.28
C PHE A 183 1.90 22.26 -19.96
N PRO A 184 1.69 20.93 -19.93
CA PRO A 184 1.82 20.17 -18.69
C PRO A 184 3.26 20.20 -18.17
N GLN A 185 3.46 20.81 -17.01
CA GLN A 185 4.75 20.83 -16.33
C GLN A 185 5.05 19.46 -15.69
N TYR A 186 5.72 18.58 -16.42
CA TYR A 186 6.33 17.41 -15.83
C TYR A 186 7.56 17.82 -15.03
N PHE A 187 7.65 17.38 -13.76
CA PHE A 187 8.90 17.40 -13.02
C PHE A 187 9.94 16.63 -13.84
N LYS A 188 10.91 17.33 -14.43
CA LYS A 188 11.99 16.71 -15.18
C LYS A 188 12.80 15.81 -14.23
N GLY A 189 12.63 14.50 -14.38
CA GLY A 189 13.50 13.54 -13.73
C GLY A 189 14.96 13.81 -14.11
N ASN A 190 15.82 13.88 -13.10
CA ASN A 190 17.27 14.05 -13.25
C ASN A 190 17.73 15.28 -14.05
N THR A 191 17.33 16.49 -13.63
CA THR A 191 18.24 17.64 -13.80
C THR A 191 19.56 17.29 -13.09
N SER A 192 20.69 17.30 -13.81
CA SER A 192 21.98 17.02 -13.19
C SER A 192 22.29 18.08 -12.13
N ILE A 193 22.53 17.63 -10.89
CA ILE A 193 22.90 18.50 -9.77
C ILE A 193 24.17 19.26 -10.17
N SER A 194 24.23 20.57 -9.92
CA SER A 194 25.45 21.34 -10.17
C SER A 194 26.61 20.80 -9.33
N ASN A 195 27.80 20.72 -9.95
CA ASN A 195 29.00 20.26 -9.26
C ASN A 195 29.33 21.13 -8.02
N ASP A 196 28.95 22.41 -8.04
CA ASP A 196 29.10 23.34 -6.91
C ASP A 196 28.22 22.95 -5.71
N THR A 197 26.98 22.52 -5.97
CA THR A 197 26.08 22.01 -4.93
C THR A 197 26.58 20.67 -4.37
N ILE A 198 27.07 19.77 -5.23
CA ILE A 198 27.70 18.51 -4.78
C ILE A 198 28.94 18.81 -3.89
N THR A 199 29.77 19.77 -4.30
CA THR A 199 30.96 20.17 -3.54
C THR A 199 30.59 20.79 -2.19
N SER A 200 29.53 21.60 -2.14
CA SER A 200 28.98 22.16 -0.91
C SER A 200 28.47 21.07 0.06
N ILE A 201 27.78 20.04 -0.45
CA ILE A 201 27.35 18.88 0.35
C ILE A 201 28.56 18.10 0.89
N ILE A 202 29.55 17.82 0.05
CA ILE A 202 30.77 17.09 0.46
C ILE A 202 31.56 17.87 1.52
N ASN A 203 31.63 19.19 1.39
CA ASN A 203 32.28 20.04 2.37
C ASN A 203 31.53 20.04 3.70
N PHE A 204 30.19 20.18 3.67
CA PHE A 204 29.35 20.08 4.88
C PHE A 204 29.52 18.75 5.61
N TYR A 205 29.49 17.62 4.90
CA TYR A 205 29.76 16.30 5.49
C TYR A 205 31.17 16.19 6.10
N ARG A 206 32.13 17.02 5.68
CA ARG A 206 33.51 17.04 6.19
C ARG A 206 33.74 18.04 7.33
N GLU A 207 32.73 18.83 7.71
CA GLU A 207 32.80 19.74 8.86
C GLU A 207 32.93 18.95 10.18
N ASP A 208 33.83 19.41 11.06
CA ASP A 208 33.94 18.89 12.41
C ASP A 208 32.64 19.17 13.18
N GLY A 209 32.11 18.17 13.88
CA GLY A 209 30.75 18.19 14.44
C GLY A 209 29.73 17.45 13.56
N VAL A 210 29.95 17.34 12.24
CA VAL A 210 29.14 16.46 11.36
C VAL A 210 29.86 15.13 11.17
N SER A 211 31.13 15.12 10.79
CA SER A 211 31.95 13.89 10.78
C SER A 211 33.41 14.08 11.20
N ARG A 212 33.93 13.11 11.96
CA ARG A 212 35.33 13.06 12.41
C ARG A 212 36.15 12.05 11.63
N VAL A 213 37.40 12.38 11.35
CA VAL A 213 38.39 11.43 10.82
C VAL A 213 38.73 10.37 11.86
N SER A 214 38.93 9.12 11.42
CA SER A 214 39.44 8.03 12.24
C SER A 214 40.80 8.36 12.87
N SER A 215 40.94 8.25 14.19
CA SER A 215 42.22 8.43 14.89
C SER A 215 43.24 7.29 14.62
N ASN A 216 42.80 6.19 14.02
CA ASN A 216 43.61 5.01 13.74
C ASN A 216 44.11 5.04 12.29
N SER A 217 45.44 5.01 12.11
CA SER A 217 46.09 5.10 10.79
C SER A 217 45.87 3.90 9.87
N LYS A 218 45.25 2.82 10.36
CA LYS A 218 44.85 1.65 9.55
C LYS A 218 43.46 1.79 8.93
N ASP A 219 42.63 2.71 9.41
CA ASP A 219 41.24 2.88 8.96
C ASP A 219 41.21 3.79 7.72
N THR A 220 41.76 3.29 6.61
CA THR A 220 41.88 4.00 5.34
C THR A 220 41.31 3.18 4.19
N ILE A 221 40.59 3.83 3.27
CA ILE A 221 40.09 3.23 2.02
C ILE A 221 40.80 3.82 0.81
N GLN A 222 40.87 3.07 -0.29
CA GLN A 222 41.35 3.60 -1.57
C GLN A 222 40.17 4.09 -2.43
N ILE A 223 40.18 5.37 -2.78
CA ILE A 223 39.28 5.98 -3.75
C ILE A 223 40.13 6.57 -4.88
N ASN A 224 39.89 6.14 -6.11
CA ASN A 224 40.56 6.66 -7.31
C ASN A 224 42.10 6.71 -7.16
N HIS A 225 42.69 5.62 -6.64
CA HIS A 225 44.11 5.46 -6.30
C HIS A 225 44.67 6.32 -5.14
N ASN A 226 43.85 7.17 -4.53
CA ASN A 226 44.22 7.92 -3.33
C ASN A 226 43.77 7.16 -2.07
N THR A 227 44.66 7.05 -1.09
CA THR A 227 44.34 6.49 0.23
C THR A 227 43.74 7.60 1.11
N VAL A 228 42.47 7.46 1.47
CA VAL A 228 41.71 8.45 2.25
C VAL A 228 41.32 7.81 3.60
N PRO A 229 41.52 8.51 4.74
CA PRO A 229 41.09 7.98 6.03
C PRO A 229 39.56 8.00 6.15
N ILE A 230 39.02 6.96 6.79
CA ILE A 230 37.59 6.81 7.05
C ILE A 230 37.10 7.94 7.95
N ARG A 231 35.89 8.44 7.69
CA ARG A 231 35.22 9.44 8.53
C ARG A 231 33.98 8.85 9.19
N TYR A 232 33.75 9.19 10.45
CA TYR A 232 32.61 8.74 11.26
C TYR A 232 31.64 9.91 11.48
N MET A 233 30.36 9.72 11.14
CA MET A 233 29.29 10.67 11.45
C MET A 233 29.09 10.81 12.97
N GLU A 234 29.14 12.04 13.48
CA GLU A 234 28.86 12.33 14.90
C GLU A 234 27.37 12.38 15.24
N MET A 235 26.52 12.58 14.23
CA MET A 235 25.08 12.80 14.35
C MET A 235 24.28 11.86 13.43
N SER A 236 22.95 11.86 13.54
CA SER A 236 22.13 11.11 12.58
C SER A 236 22.12 11.79 11.20
N VAL A 237 21.90 10.99 10.16
CA VAL A 237 21.77 11.46 8.78
C VAL A 237 20.63 12.47 8.61
N LEU A 238 19.57 12.31 9.42
CA LEU A 238 18.40 13.16 9.42
C LEU A 238 18.68 14.52 10.08
N ASP A 239 19.44 14.53 11.17
CA ASP A 239 19.85 15.77 11.85
C ASP A 239 20.83 16.57 10.99
N ALA A 240 21.80 15.88 10.35
CA ALA A 240 22.71 16.48 9.39
C ALA A 240 21.95 17.14 8.22
N PHE A 241 20.91 16.49 7.69
CA PHE A 241 20.05 17.11 6.68
C PHE A 241 19.31 18.33 7.21
N ARG A 242 18.77 18.29 8.44
CA ARG A 242 18.05 19.44 9.02
C ARG A 242 18.97 20.65 9.16
N ILE A 243 20.17 20.46 9.69
CA ILE A 243 21.19 21.51 9.83
C ILE A 243 21.64 22.03 8.45
N PHE A 244 21.72 21.16 7.44
CA PHE A 244 22.04 21.56 6.07
C PHE A 244 20.92 22.41 5.43
N ASP A 245 19.65 22.03 5.59
CA ASP A 245 18.49 22.76 5.04
C ASP A 245 18.24 24.07 5.80
N GLU A 246 18.52 24.12 7.11
CA GLU A 246 18.57 25.37 7.90
C GLU A 246 19.64 26.35 7.36
N ARG A 247 20.76 25.84 6.82
CA ARG A 247 21.86 26.66 6.26
C ARG A 247 21.70 26.98 4.77
N PHE A 248 21.07 26.09 4.00
CA PHE A 248 20.90 26.17 2.55
C PHE A 248 19.46 25.79 2.13
N PRO A 249 18.47 26.62 2.50
CA PRO A 249 17.05 26.28 2.38
C PRO A 249 16.65 25.97 0.94
N GLY A 250 16.09 24.77 0.73
CA GLY A 250 15.56 24.34 -0.56
C GLY A 250 16.61 24.06 -1.65
N LEU A 251 17.91 24.06 -1.33
CA LEU A 251 18.98 23.80 -2.31
C LEU A 251 18.95 22.34 -2.81
N VAL A 252 18.59 21.38 -1.95
CA VAL A 252 18.68 19.94 -2.22
C VAL A 252 17.61 19.18 -1.44
N GLY A 253 16.87 18.27 -2.10
CA GLY A 253 15.92 17.37 -1.42
C GLY A 253 16.59 16.25 -0.62
N ARG A 254 15.92 15.75 0.43
CA ARG A 254 16.41 14.68 1.34
C ARG A 254 17.08 13.51 0.64
N THR A 255 16.42 12.92 -0.35
CA THR A 255 16.92 11.76 -1.10
C THR A 255 18.23 12.05 -1.82
N THR A 256 18.35 13.23 -2.42
CA THR A 256 19.54 13.73 -3.10
C THR A 256 20.68 14.04 -2.13
N PHE A 257 20.38 14.57 -0.95
CA PHE A 257 21.38 14.80 0.11
C PHE A 257 21.92 13.48 0.69
N TYR A 258 21.07 12.45 0.81
CA TYR A 258 21.50 11.12 1.27
C TYR A 258 22.32 10.37 0.21
N SER A 259 21.98 10.49 -1.08
CA SER A 259 22.73 9.86 -2.18
C SER A 259 24.05 10.55 -2.49
N SER A 260 24.18 11.85 -2.19
CA SER A 260 25.40 12.65 -2.41
C SER A 260 26.47 12.49 -1.31
N ARG A 261 26.33 11.50 -0.42
CA ARG A 261 27.27 11.22 0.67
C ARG A 261 28.65 10.76 0.17
N PRO A 262 29.76 11.28 0.71
CA PRO A 262 31.10 10.77 0.39
C PRO A 262 31.30 9.31 0.83
N ARG A 263 32.00 8.51 0.00
CA ARG A 263 32.26 7.08 0.30
C ARG A 263 33.12 6.86 1.55
N ASP A 264 33.98 7.82 1.89
CA ASP A 264 34.82 7.86 3.12
C ASP A 264 33.98 7.68 4.40
N GLU A 265 32.73 8.11 4.36
CA GLU A 265 31.77 8.09 5.46
C GLU A 265 30.83 6.88 5.38
N ASN A 266 30.48 6.45 4.16
CA ASN A 266 29.67 5.24 3.97
C ASN A 266 30.44 3.94 4.29
N ALA A 267 31.77 4.00 4.28
CA ALA A 267 32.67 2.96 4.77
C ALA A 267 32.93 3.04 6.30
N SER A 268 32.22 3.91 7.04
CA SER A 268 32.43 4.10 8.48
C SER A 268 32.17 2.81 9.26
N GLY A 269 33.26 2.17 9.69
CA GLY A 269 33.29 0.89 10.40
C GLY A 269 32.73 0.91 11.82
N TYR A 270 31.67 1.69 12.10
CA TYR A 270 30.96 1.76 13.37
C TYR A 270 30.59 0.38 13.93
N TYR A 271 30.32 -0.57 13.03
CA TYR A 271 29.99 -1.94 13.36
C TYR A 271 30.85 -2.89 12.52
N ARG A 272 31.69 -3.70 13.19
CA ARG A 272 32.36 -4.86 12.57
C ARG A 272 31.30 -5.71 11.86
N THR A 273 31.63 -6.27 10.69
CA THR A 273 30.72 -7.09 9.86
C THR A 273 29.94 -8.13 10.66
N SER A 274 30.58 -8.76 11.65
CA SER A 274 29.95 -9.73 12.56
C SER A 274 28.76 -9.17 13.36
N ARG A 275 28.80 -7.90 13.79
CA ARG A 275 27.71 -7.24 14.52
C ARG A 275 26.51 -7.01 13.60
N ILE A 276 26.74 -6.51 12.39
CA ILE A 276 25.68 -6.27 11.39
C ILE A 276 25.04 -7.60 10.96
N PHE A 277 25.88 -8.62 10.70
CA PHE A 277 25.43 -9.96 10.31
C PHE A 277 24.59 -10.63 11.41
N LEU A 278 25.08 -10.62 12.66
CA LEU A 278 24.35 -11.20 13.79
C LEU A 278 23.05 -10.44 14.10
N ALA A 279 23.05 -9.10 14.02
CA ALA A 279 21.83 -8.31 14.16
C ALA A 279 20.79 -8.66 13.09
N LYS A 280 21.19 -8.79 11.82
CA LYS A 280 20.30 -9.22 10.73
C LYS A 280 19.72 -10.62 10.98
N ILE A 281 20.53 -11.58 11.43
CA ILE A 281 20.06 -12.93 11.77
C ILE A 281 19.05 -12.89 12.92
N LEU A 282 19.31 -12.11 13.99
CA LEU A 282 18.39 -12.02 15.13
C LEU A 282 17.06 -11.33 14.76
N CYS A 283 17.11 -10.27 13.96
CA CYS A 283 15.92 -9.58 13.46
C CYS A 283 15.10 -10.40 12.45
N ASP A 284 15.71 -11.37 11.76
CA ASP A 284 15.00 -12.36 10.93
C ASP A 284 14.45 -13.53 11.78
N LEU A 285 15.21 -13.98 12.79
CA LEU A 285 14.86 -15.13 13.63
C LEU A 285 13.57 -14.93 14.43
N PHE A 286 13.47 -13.87 15.23
CA PHE A 286 12.35 -13.73 16.16
C PHE A 286 11.01 -13.36 15.48
N PRO A 287 10.90 -12.26 14.72
CA PRO A 287 9.61 -11.80 14.22
C PRO A 287 9.14 -12.64 13.02
N MET A 288 10.04 -12.94 12.08
CA MET A 288 9.68 -13.57 10.81
C MET A 288 9.68 -15.11 10.87
N ARG A 289 10.52 -15.74 11.71
CA ARG A 289 10.62 -17.22 11.77
C ARG A 289 9.91 -17.84 12.96
N VAL A 290 10.21 -17.44 14.20
CA VAL A 290 9.61 -18.05 15.39
C VAL A 290 8.09 -17.91 15.35
N ILE A 291 7.59 -16.68 15.16
CA ILE A 291 6.15 -16.41 15.15
C ILE A 291 5.45 -17.14 14.00
N ALA A 292 5.94 -17.01 12.77
CA ALA A 292 5.32 -17.66 11.60
C ALA A 292 5.33 -19.20 11.71
N SER A 293 6.44 -19.80 12.16
CA SER A 293 6.55 -21.25 12.35
C SER A 293 5.64 -21.74 13.47
N PHE A 294 5.44 -20.96 14.53
CA PHE A 294 4.57 -21.31 15.65
C PHE A 294 3.09 -21.26 15.27
N ILE A 295 2.66 -20.19 14.59
CA ILE A 295 1.30 -20.07 14.05
C ILE A 295 1.01 -21.21 13.07
N PHE A 296 1.91 -21.45 12.11
CA PHE A 296 1.76 -22.55 11.15
C PHE A 296 1.70 -23.91 11.85
N ALA A 297 2.58 -24.16 12.84
CA ALA A 297 2.57 -25.42 13.59
C ALA A 297 1.26 -25.64 14.36
N ILE A 298 0.67 -24.60 14.97
CA ILE A 298 -0.63 -24.72 15.65
C ILE A 298 -1.72 -25.16 14.66
N PHE A 299 -1.86 -24.46 13.53
CA PHE A 299 -2.90 -24.77 12.54
C PHE A 299 -2.67 -26.13 11.89
N ALA A 300 -1.47 -26.39 11.35
CA ALA A 300 -1.16 -27.65 10.68
C ALA A 300 -1.34 -28.85 11.62
N TYR A 301 -0.87 -28.77 12.87
CA TYR A 301 -0.97 -29.88 13.82
C TYR A 301 -2.42 -30.22 14.21
N ARG A 302 -3.29 -29.21 14.28
CA ARG A 302 -4.72 -29.39 14.54
C ARG A 302 -5.48 -29.89 13.30
N LEU A 303 -5.15 -29.39 12.11
CA LEU A 303 -5.80 -29.78 10.85
C LEU A 303 -5.47 -31.21 10.43
N THR A 304 -4.27 -31.71 10.74
CA THR A 304 -3.85 -33.11 10.45
C THR A 304 -4.24 -34.09 11.57
N ASP A 305 -4.93 -33.63 12.62
CA ASP A 305 -5.33 -34.39 13.85
C ASP A 305 -4.21 -35.29 14.40
N PHE A 306 -3.01 -34.71 14.56
CA PHE A 306 -1.91 -35.41 15.21
C PHE A 306 -2.18 -35.65 16.70
N GLN A 307 -1.52 -36.68 17.26
CA GLN A 307 -1.71 -37.14 18.64
C GLN A 307 -1.62 -36.00 19.67
N ARG A 308 -2.67 -35.80 20.46
CA ARG A 308 -2.88 -34.66 21.38
C ARG A 308 -1.95 -34.69 22.61
N SER A 309 -0.64 -34.61 22.39
CA SER A 309 0.42 -34.63 23.40
C SER A 309 1.38 -33.46 23.18
N ILE A 310 1.53 -32.62 24.21
CA ILE A 310 2.37 -31.40 24.18
C ILE A 310 3.80 -31.71 23.73
N ASN A 311 4.38 -32.81 24.21
CA ASN A 311 5.74 -33.23 23.85
C ASN A 311 5.89 -33.52 22.34
N ARG A 312 4.87 -34.12 21.70
CA ARG A 312 4.89 -34.42 20.27
C ARG A 312 4.66 -33.17 19.43
N PHE A 313 3.80 -32.26 19.89
CA PHE A 313 3.63 -30.93 19.29
C PHE A 313 4.93 -30.11 19.32
N LEU A 314 5.65 -30.09 20.44
CA LEU A 314 6.92 -29.36 20.55
C LEU A 314 8.00 -29.90 19.61
N ILE A 315 8.10 -31.22 19.44
CA ILE A 315 9.03 -31.84 18.46
C ILE A 315 8.65 -31.44 17.02
N PHE A 316 7.36 -31.43 16.69
CA PHE A 316 6.88 -31.00 15.36
C PHE A 316 7.17 -29.53 15.07
N PHE A 317 6.83 -28.63 16.00
CA PHE A 317 7.18 -27.21 15.91
C PHE A 317 8.68 -26.98 15.75
N LEU A 318 9.50 -27.65 16.57
CA LEU A 318 10.95 -27.54 16.55
C LEU A 318 11.55 -28.03 15.22
N THR A 319 10.97 -29.07 14.62
CA THR A 319 11.37 -29.60 13.30
C THR A 319 11.08 -28.59 12.20
N ILE A 320 9.87 -28.01 12.16
CA ILE A 320 9.50 -26.96 11.20
C ILE A 320 10.40 -25.72 11.36
N PHE A 321 10.63 -25.30 12.60
CA PHE A 321 11.45 -24.14 12.93
C PHE A 321 12.91 -24.31 12.47
N ILE A 322 13.53 -25.46 12.76
CA ILE A 322 14.92 -25.73 12.34
C ILE A 322 15.02 -25.90 10.82
N ASN A 323 14.00 -26.46 10.15
CA ASN A 323 13.95 -26.49 8.69
C ASN A 323 13.84 -25.07 8.08
N SER A 324 13.05 -24.18 8.69
CA SER A 324 12.96 -22.76 8.29
C SER A 324 14.28 -22.01 8.45
N ILE A 325 15.05 -22.31 9.52
CA ILE A 325 16.40 -21.76 9.71
C ILE A 325 17.38 -22.33 8.68
N PHE A 326 17.32 -23.62 8.37
CA PHE A 326 18.19 -24.23 7.35
C PHE A 326 17.96 -23.62 5.96
N GLY A 327 16.69 -23.48 5.55
CA GLY A 327 16.35 -22.80 4.30
C GLY A 327 16.86 -21.37 4.24
N SER A 328 16.80 -20.62 5.36
CA SER A 328 17.34 -19.25 5.40
C SER A 328 18.85 -19.20 5.26
N ALA A 329 19.59 -20.13 5.88
CA ALA A 329 21.03 -20.20 5.77
C ALA A 329 21.48 -20.43 4.30
N VAL A 330 20.76 -21.29 3.57
CA VAL A 330 20.97 -21.51 2.13
C VAL A 330 20.64 -20.25 1.32
N CYS A 331 19.50 -19.59 1.58
CA CYS A 331 19.13 -18.33 0.93
C CYS A 331 20.18 -17.23 1.13
N PHE A 332 20.64 -17.03 2.37
CA PHE A 332 21.66 -16.03 2.71
C PHE A 332 23.00 -16.35 2.06
N PHE A 333 23.40 -17.62 1.99
CA PHE A 333 24.63 -18.03 1.32
C PHE A 333 24.59 -17.76 -0.20
N ILE A 334 23.51 -18.11 -0.88
CA ILE A 334 23.34 -17.83 -2.32
C ILE A 334 23.28 -16.31 -2.56
N SER A 335 22.58 -15.56 -1.70
CA SER A 335 22.52 -14.09 -1.76
C SER A 335 23.88 -13.41 -1.57
N ALA A 336 24.77 -13.98 -0.76
CA ALA A 336 26.13 -13.48 -0.59
C ALA A 336 27.08 -13.86 -1.76
N CYS A 337 26.72 -14.88 -2.55
CA CYS A 337 27.52 -15.31 -3.70
C CYS A 337 27.18 -14.58 -5.01
N ILE A 338 25.94 -14.09 -5.16
CA ILE A 338 25.43 -13.52 -6.42
C ILE A 338 24.89 -12.10 -6.16
N PRO A 339 25.47 -11.04 -6.79
CA PRO A 339 25.06 -9.66 -6.51
C PRO A 339 23.74 -9.23 -7.20
N VAL A 340 23.20 -10.06 -8.10
CA VAL A 340 21.99 -9.73 -8.89
C VAL A 340 20.77 -10.43 -8.30
N PHE A 341 19.85 -9.65 -7.73
CA PHE A 341 18.64 -10.14 -7.04
C PHE A 341 17.79 -11.14 -7.84
N ALA A 342 17.53 -10.87 -9.12
CA ALA A 342 16.71 -11.76 -9.97
C ALA A 342 17.37 -13.13 -10.23
N VAL A 343 18.71 -13.17 -10.24
CA VAL A 343 19.48 -14.42 -10.41
C VAL A 343 19.50 -15.20 -9.08
N VAL A 344 19.64 -14.52 -7.94
CA VAL A 344 19.53 -15.13 -6.60
C VAL A 344 18.20 -15.86 -6.44
N LEU A 345 17.08 -15.20 -6.73
CA LEU A 345 15.74 -15.80 -6.54
C LEU A 345 15.57 -17.08 -7.38
N THR A 346 15.95 -17.01 -8.67
CA THR A 346 15.91 -18.17 -9.58
C THR A 346 16.79 -19.32 -9.08
N ALA A 347 18.02 -19.01 -8.62
CA ALA A 347 18.95 -20.02 -8.10
C ALA A 347 18.47 -20.67 -6.80
N VAL A 348 17.89 -19.89 -5.88
CA VAL A 348 17.29 -20.36 -4.62
C VAL A 348 16.12 -21.30 -4.90
N ILE A 349 15.20 -20.92 -5.79
CA ILE A 349 14.04 -21.75 -6.17
C ILE A 349 14.51 -23.07 -6.79
N LEU A 350 15.44 -23.02 -7.75
CA LEU A 350 16.01 -24.21 -8.38
C LEU A 350 16.67 -25.14 -7.35
N CYS A 351 17.41 -24.56 -6.39
CA CYS A 351 18.07 -25.30 -5.32
C CYS A 351 17.06 -26.05 -4.43
N PHE A 352 15.98 -25.40 -4.00
CA PHE A 352 14.94 -26.06 -3.19
C PHE A 352 14.15 -27.10 -3.97
N ILE A 353 13.82 -26.86 -5.24
CA ILE A 353 13.18 -27.87 -6.10
C ILE A 353 14.07 -29.11 -6.21
N MET A 354 15.38 -28.93 -6.41
CA MET A 354 16.34 -30.04 -6.44
C MET A 354 16.41 -30.79 -5.09
N MET A 355 16.42 -30.07 -3.95
CA MET A 355 16.41 -30.70 -2.62
C MET A 355 15.13 -31.53 -2.39
N MET A 356 13.95 -31.02 -2.75
CA MET A 356 12.69 -31.76 -2.63
C MET A 356 12.66 -32.98 -3.56
N ALA A 357 13.04 -32.82 -4.83
CA ALA A 357 13.08 -33.92 -5.80
C ALA A 357 14.04 -35.05 -5.37
N LEU A 358 15.18 -34.71 -4.77
CA LEU A 358 16.10 -35.70 -4.20
C LEU A 358 15.53 -36.38 -2.95
N SER A 359 14.73 -35.69 -2.14
CA SER A 359 14.02 -36.29 -1.00
C SER A 359 13.03 -37.35 -1.46
N ASP A 360 12.16 -37.02 -2.41
CA ASP A 360 11.15 -37.95 -2.93
C ASP A 360 11.81 -39.13 -3.66
N PHE A 361 12.85 -38.87 -4.46
CA PHE A 361 13.63 -39.93 -5.12
C PHE A 361 14.31 -40.89 -4.13
N LEU A 362 14.85 -40.38 -3.02
CA LEU A 362 15.43 -41.23 -1.97
C LEU A 362 14.36 -42.10 -1.28
N VAL A 363 13.16 -41.55 -1.06
CA VAL A 363 12.02 -42.31 -0.53
C VAL A 363 11.59 -43.40 -1.52
N ASP A 364 11.57 -43.13 -2.82
CA ASP A 364 11.22 -44.12 -3.83
C ASP A 364 12.28 -45.23 -3.98
N LEU A 365 13.57 -44.90 -3.88
CA LEU A 365 14.64 -45.90 -3.84
C LEU A 365 14.50 -46.87 -2.65
N GLU A 366 14.02 -46.38 -1.50
CA GLU A 366 13.72 -47.21 -0.34
C GLU A 366 12.43 -48.05 -0.52
N ASN A 367 11.41 -47.48 -1.16
CA ASN A 367 10.15 -48.16 -1.47
C ASN A 367 10.32 -49.38 -2.39
N ILE A 368 11.41 -49.50 -3.16
CA ILE A 368 11.69 -50.65 -4.05
C ILE A 368 11.66 -52.00 -3.31
N ASN A 369 11.98 -52.02 -2.00
CA ASN A 369 11.98 -53.25 -1.19
C ASN A 369 10.70 -53.47 -0.36
N LEU A 370 9.68 -52.62 -0.51
CA LEU A 370 8.46 -52.68 0.31
C LEU A 370 7.31 -53.44 -0.34
N LYS A 371 6.88 -54.53 0.30
CA LYS A 371 5.67 -55.28 -0.06
C LYS A 371 4.42 -54.57 0.46
N PHE A 372 3.85 -53.69 -0.35
CA PHE A 372 2.54 -53.11 -0.08
C PHE A 372 1.45 -54.19 0.01
N CYS A 373 0.65 -54.15 1.08
CA CYS A 373 -0.44 -55.10 1.32
C CYS A 373 -1.67 -54.83 0.44
N LEU A 374 -1.57 -55.13 -0.85
CA LEU A 374 -2.71 -55.22 -1.77
C LEU A 374 -3.39 -56.59 -1.62
N SER A 375 -4.17 -56.77 -0.54
CA SER A 375 -5.03 -57.93 -0.34
C SER A 375 -6.49 -57.58 -0.61
N ASN A 376 -7.20 -58.45 -1.30
CA ASN A 376 -8.52 -58.17 -1.89
C ASN A 376 -9.70 -58.25 -0.90
N ASN A 377 -9.45 -58.35 0.41
CA ASN A 377 -10.46 -58.49 1.45
C ASN A 377 -10.38 -57.31 2.45
N THR A 378 -11.50 -56.60 2.61
CA THR A 378 -11.62 -55.31 3.31
C THR A 378 -11.64 -55.43 4.84
N HIS A 379 -10.64 -56.07 5.43
CA HIS A 379 -10.38 -55.99 6.87
C HIS A 379 -8.93 -55.60 7.14
N ILE A 380 -8.73 -54.28 7.22
CA ILE A 380 -7.78 -53.54 8.06
C ILE A 380 -6.48 -54.30 8.37
N CYS A 381 -5.37 -53.92 7.73
CA CYS A 381 -4.05 -54.21 8.28
C CYS A 381 -3.78 -53.29 9.49
N PRO A 382 -3.69 -53.80 10.74
CA PRO A 382 -3.19 -53.01 11.86
C PRO A 382 -1.66 -52.86 11.73
N MET A 383 -1.24 -51.94 10.87
CA MET A 383 0.15 -51.46 10.82
C MET A 383 0.38 -50.48 11.97
N THR A 384 1.08 -50.95 13.00
CA THR A 384 1.64 -50.08 14.05
C THR A 384 2.65 -49.11 13.43
N GLY A 385 2.72 -47.87 13.90
CA GLY A 385 3.69 -46.88 13.40
C GLY A 385 5.15 -47.37 13.45
N GLU A 386 5.51 -48.16 14.46
CA GLU A 386 6.82 -48.82 14.57
C GLU A 386 7.14 -49.75 13.38
N LYS A 387 6.14 -50.48 12.85
CA LYS A 387 6.32 -51.32 11.67
C LYS A 387 6.62 -50.49 10.43
N VAL A 388 5.89 -49.39 10.25
CA VAL A 388 6.12 -48.43 9.16
C VAL A 388 7.52 -47.80 9.27
N LEU A 389 7.99 -47.52 10.49
CA LEU A 389 9.36 -47.02 10.72
C LEU A 389 10.42 -48.10 10.43
N THR A 390 10.23 -49.36 10.83
CA THR A 390 11.14 -50.47 10.43
C THR A 390 11.16 -50.67 8.92
N GLU A 391 10.02 -50.54 8.26
CA GLU A 391 9.84 -50.70 6.82
C GLU A 391 10.56 -49.61 6.02
N ARG A 392 10.60 -48.38 6.56
CA ARG A 392 11.34 -47.23 6.01
C ARG A 392 12.76 -47.10 6.59
N ASN A 393 13.32 -48.17 7.15
CA ASN A 393 14.62 -48.22 7.86
C ASN A 393 14.89 -47.06 8.83
N ILE A 394 13.85 -46.41 9.37
CA ILE A 394 14.00 -45.26 10.27
C ILE A 394 14.33 -45.81 11.67
N PRO A 395 15.51 -45.52 12.23
CA PRO A 395 15.86 -45.96 13.56
C PRO A 395 14.95 -45.26 14.58
N HIS A 396 14.29 -46.07 15.41
CA HIS A 396 13.35 -45.62 16.45
C HIS A 396 13.58 -46.34 17.79
N ASN A 397 14.66 -47.14 17.88
CA ASN A 397 15.00 -47.91 19.07
C ASN A 397 15.45 -47.02 20.24
N THR A 398 15.92 -45.81 19.97
CA THR A 398 16.36 -44.86 21.01
C THR A 398 15.70 -43.50 20.83
N ASN A 399 15.32 -42.86 21.94
CA ASN A 399 14.81 -41.49 21.93
C ASN A 399 15.76 -40.49 21.25
N TRP A 400 17.06 -40.82 21.17
CA TRP A 400 18.09 -40.01 20.53
C TRP A 400 17.99 -39.98 18.99
N ASP A 401 17.39 -41.00 18.37
CA ASP A 401 17.37 -41.12 16.90
C ASP A 401 16.64 -39.95 16.21
N ILE A 402 15.58 -39.42 16.83
CA ILE A 402 14.87 -38.21 16.38
C ILE A 402 15.78 -36.97 16.47
N TRP A 403 16.51 -36.84 17.57
CA TRP A 403 17.39 -35.68 17.83
C TRP A 403 18.62 -35.65 16.93
N LYS A 404 19.13 -36.81 16.47
CA LYS A 404 20.25 -36.88 15.50
C LYS A 404 19.95 -36.08 14.23
N ASN A 405 18.78 -36.30 13.63
CA ASN A 405 18.38 -35.65 12.37
C ASN A 405 18.25 -34.13 12.56
N LEU A 406 17.62 -33.72 13.66
CA LEU A 406 17.43 -32.32 14.01
C LEU A 406 18.78 -31.59 14.25
N LEU A 407 19.69 -32.24 14.97
CA LEU A 407 21.03 -31.74 15.24
C LEU A 407 21.88 -31.66 13.97
N PHE A 408 21.76 -32.63 13.06
CA PHE A 408 22.44 -32.60 11.75
C PHE A 408 22.00 -31.40 10.91
N ILE A 409 20.70 -31.14 10.79
CA ILE A 409 20.16 -29.98 10.07
C ILE A 409 20.63 -28.67 10.72
N SER A 410 20.65 -28.60 12.06
CA SER A 410 21.14 -27.43 12.81
C SER A 410 22.63 -27.16 12.55
N ILE A 411 23.48 -28.20 12.52
CA ILE A 411 24.90 -28.07 12.18
C ILE A 411 25.08 -27.60 10.73
N MET A 412 24.34 -28.16 9.78
CA MET A 412 24.42 -27.74 8.37
C MET A 412 24.00 -26.28 8.18
N ALA A 413 22.94 -25.82 8.86
CA ALA A 413 22.54 -24.42 8.86
C ALA A 413 23.66 -23.51 9.41
N LEU A 414 24.29 -23.91 10.53
CA LEU A 414 25.42 -23.18 11.14
C LEU A 414 26.62 -23.09 10.19
N VAL A 415 26.94 -24.15 9.45
CA VAL A 415 28.00 -24.15 8.42
C VAL A 415 27.67 -23.14 7.30
N PHE A 416 26.44 -23.12 6.79
CA PHE A 416 26.03 -22.15 5.77
C PHE A 416 26.07 -20.69 6.28
N PHE A 417 25.70 -20.43 7.54
CA PHE A 417 25.87 -19.11 8.14
C PHE A 417 27.34 -18.71 8.29
N ILE A 418 28.23 -19.62 8.68
CA ILE A 418 29.68 -19.35 8.74
C ILE A 418 30.23 -19.06 7.34
N MET A 419 29.86 -19.85 6.33
CA MET A 419 30.27 -19.63 4.94
C MET A 419 29.77 -18.29 4.39
N THR A 420 28.55 -17.90 4.75
CA THR A 420 27.98 -16.58 4.43
C THR A 420 28.78 -15.46 5.12
N TYR A 421 29.10 -15.62 6.40
CA TYR A 421 29.91 -14.65 7.16
C TYR A 421 31.31 -14.48 6.55
N ILE A 422 31.96 -15.57 6.13
CA ILE A 422 33.27 -15.53 5.46
C ILE A 422 33.17 -14.83 4.10
N ARG A 423 32.04 -14.95 3.38
CA ARG A 423 31.81 -14.25 2.10
C ARG A 423 31.50 -12.76 2.24
N LEU A 424 31.09 -12.32 3.42
CA LEU A 424 30.78 -10.91 3.74
C LEU A 424 31.96 -10.15 4.36
N LEU A 425 33.06 -10.85 4.67
CA LEU A 425 34.30 -10.30 5.24
C LEU A 425 35.34 -10.02 4.16
#